data_AF-A0A699YW74-F1
#
_entry.id   AF-A0A699YW74-F1
#
_cell.length_a   1.000
_cell.length_b   1.000
_cell.length_c   1.000
_cell.angle_alpha   90.00
_cell.angle_beta   90.00
_cell.angle_gamma   90.00
#
_symmetry.space_group_name_H-M   'P 1'
#
loop_
_entity.id
_entity.type
_entity.pdbx_description
1 polymer ?
#
loop_
_entity_poly.entity_id
_entity_poly.type
_entity_poly.pdbx_seq_one_letter_code
_entity_poly.pdbx_strand_id
1 'polypeptide(L)'
;MPLFQSLRLQLNATVEEDYLAAQEYVKMFEDYRKVFDFGRTWSYEDYVSKAKTLREIRRDMHKQREWRNELDRMKISNVVGCLYIDSKSLRNDLLPITSSTLDRIKLLLLNMSRDTCLQVLEDTHSRIALLQARPVMLDEFMTYQVMHAQQVEAKKAVLAAASQVDDMYDMLSAYEQKVPTGDQVKHDDLREAANQFVQELSAGKEFIADNKHAQQDTLAENIKALNEELVTLSFSLTQGDYINADADPEQVVADLDGVMTHIEELKAASETYKEYEALFERDASDFSLVAQTEKEAAAKHHLWKSLYDFMEKSHNWTEDAILDEDGKVALSIEQIRAEVEEYSSRAYKL
;
A
#
# COMPACT_ATOMS: atom_id res chain seq x y z
N MET A 1 -13.69 76.64 -59.63
CA MET A 1 -13.35 75.26 -60.03
C MET A 1 -12.02 74.75 -59.43
N PRO A 2 -10.85 75.44 -59.53
CA PRO A 2 -9.57 74.87 -59.06
C PRO A 2 -9.46 74.71 -57.52
N LEU A 3 -10.02 75.65 -56.75
CA LEU A 3 -10.09 75.55 -55.28
C LEU A 3 -10.88 74.33 -54.79
N PHE A 4 -11.99 74.01 -55.45
CA PHE A 4 -12.81 72.84 -55.09
C PHE A 4 -12.08 71.53 -55.38
N GLN A 5 -11.37 71.44 -56.51
CA GLN A 5 -10.56 70.26 -56.84
C GLN A 5 -9.40 70.06 -55.88
N SER A 6 -8.69 71.15 -55.51
CA SER A 6 -7.62 71.11 -54.52
C SER A 6 -8.13 70.67 -53.14
N LEU A 7 -9.25 71.23 -52.69
CA LEU A 7 -9.87 70.85 -51.42
C LEU A 7 -10.27 69.38 -51.41
N ARG A 8 -10.85 68.89 -52.51
CA ARG A 8 -11.23 67.47 -52.66
C ARG A 8 -10.01 66.55 -52.57
N LEU A 9 -8.89 66.91 -53.18
CA LEU A 9 -7.64 66.13 -53.10
C LEU A 9 -7.10 66.10 -51.67
N GLN A 10 -7.12 67.23 -50.97
CA GLN A 10 -6.68 67.32 -49.57
C GLN A 10 -7.58 66.52 -48.62
N LEU A 11 -8.90 66.57 -48.82
CA LEU A 11 -9.84 65.77 -48.05
C LEU A 11 -9.58 64.27 -48.25
N ASN A 12 -9.40 63.83 -49.50
CA ASN A 12 -9.11 62.43 -49.78
C ASN A 12 -7.78 61.99 -49.14
N ALA A 13 -6.73 62.81 -49.24
CA ALA A 13 -5.44 62.51 -48.61
C ALA A 13 -5.56 62.41 -47.07
N THR A 14 -6.30 63.31 -46.44
CA THR A 14 -6.54 63.28 -44.98
C THR A 14 -7.29 62.01 -44.57
N VAL A 15 -8.32 61.61 -45.33
CA VAL A 15 -9.05 60.36 -45.07
C VAL A 15 -8.13 59.16 -45.22
N GLU A 16 -7.28 59.10 -46.25
CA GLU A 16 -6.31 58.01 -46.41
C GLU A 16 -5.32 57.93 -45.24
N GLU A 17 -4.79 59.07 -44.80
CA GLU A 17 -3.89 59.15 -43.63
C GLU A 17 -4.59 58.67 -42.35
N ASP A 18 -5.83 59.08 -42.11
CA ASP A 18 -6.63 58.63 -40.97
C ASP A 18 -6.88 57.11 -40.99
N TYR A 19 -7.15 56.53 -42.16
CA TYR A 19 -7.30 55.07 -42.32
C TYR A 19 -5.98 54.32 -42.04
N LEU A 20 -4.85 54.85 -42.50
CA LEU A 20 -3.53 54.25 -42.20
C LEU A 20 -3.21 54.32 -40.71
N ALA A 21 -3.49 55.45 -40.06
CA ALA A 21 -3.32 55.60 -38.63
C ALA A 21 -4.24 54.66 -37.84
N ALA A 22 -5.49 54.47 -38.30
CA ALA A 22 -6.42 53.52 -37.70
C ALA A 22 -5.94 52.07 -37.86
N GLN A 23 -5.42 51.69 -39.04
CA GLN A 23 -4.82 50.38 -39.28
C GLN A 23 -3.62 50.10 -38.36
N GLU A 24 -2.77 51.10 -38.12
CA GLU A 24 -1.66 50.95 -37.19
C GLU A 24 -2.16 50.81 -35.74
N TYR A 25 -3.13 51.65 -35.34
CA TYR A 25 -3.72 51.60 -34.00
C TYR A 25 -4.32 50.23 -33.68
N VAL A 26 -5.08 49.61 -34.59
CA VAL A 26 -5.75 48.32 -34.30
C VAL A 26 -4.79 47.15 -34.12
N LYS A 27 -3.52 47.25 -34.54
CA LYS A 27 -2.52 46.19 -34.32
C LYS A 27 -2.30 45.89 -32.84
N MET A 28 -2.55 46.85 -31.94
CA MET A 28 -2.48 46.59 -30.50
C MET A 28 -3.44 45.49 -30.02
N PHE A 29 -4.51 45.22 -30.77
CA PHE A 29 -5.46 44.16 -30.41
C PHE A 29 -4.97 42.75 -30.78
N GLU A 30 -3.90 42.63 -31.59
CA GLU A 30 -3.28 41.33 -31.89
C GLU A 30 -2.70 40.66 -30.65
N ASP A 31 -2.38 41.41 -29.59
CA ASP A 31 -1.97 40.87 -28.28
C ASP A 31 -3.03 39.94 -27.66
N TYR A 32 -4.30 40.11 -28.05
CA TYR A 32 -5.43 39.29 -27.59
C TYR A 32 -5.74 38.10 -28.50
N ARG A 33 -5.07 37.97 -29.67
CA ARG A 33 -5.26 36.83 -30.58
C ARG A 33 -5.01 35.50 -29.89
N LYS A 34 -4.06 35.46 -28.94
CA LYS A 34 -3.79 34.27 -28.10
C LYS A 34 -5.04 33.71 -27.41
N VAL A 35 -5.98 34.58 -26.98
CA VAL A 35 -7.23 34.16 -26.33
C VAL A 35 -8.22 33.63 -27.35
N PHE A 36 -8.30 34.27 -28.52
CA PHE A 36 -9.14 33.83 -29.63
C PHE A 36 -8.73 32.44 -30.13
N ASP A 37 -7.44 32.25 -30.42
CA ASP A 37 -6.92 30.97 -30.92
C ASP A 37 -7.09 29.86 -29.86
N PHE A 38 -6.91 30.21 -28.58
CA PHE A 38 -7.17 29.30 -27.48
C PHE A 38 -8.64 28.84 -27.45
N GLY A 39 -9.60 29.76 -27.55
CA GLY A 39 -11.02 29.40 -27.51
C GLY A 39 -11.49 28.52 -28.69
N ARG A 40 -10.73 28.48 -29.79
CA ARG A 40 -11.00 27.60 -30.93
C ARG A 40 -10.35 26.22 -30.82
N THR A 41 -9.27 26.12 -30.05
CA THR A 41 -8.43 24.92 -30.00
C THR A 41 -8.54 24.16 -28.68
N TRP A 42 -8.94 24.84 -27.60
CA TRP A 42 -9.10 24.23 -26.29
C TRP A 42 -10.44 23.50 -26.19
N SER A 43 -10.39 22.25 -25.72
CA SER A 43 -11.56 21.46 -25.33
C SER A 43 -11.43 21.02 -23.87
N TYR A 44 -12.57 20.89 -23.19
CA TYR A 44 -12.57 20.41 -21.81
C TYR A 44 -12.26 18.91 -21.76
N GLU A 45 -12.79 18.16 -22.72
CA GLU A 45 -12.65 16.72 -22.85
C GLU A 45 -11.18 16.32 -23.03
N ASP A 46 -10.44 16.98 -23.92
CA ASP A 46 -9.00 16.71 -24.08
C ASP A 46 -8.22 17.18 -22.87
N TYR A 47 -8.65 18.26 -22.21
CA TYR A 47 -8.00 18.77 -21.02
C TYR A 47 -8.08 17.78 -19.85
N VAL A 48 -9.22 17.13 -19.63
CA VAL A 48 -9.42 16.13 -18.56
C VAL A 48 -8.99 14.72 -18.94
N SER A 49 -8.78 14.42 -20.23
CA SER A 49 -8.30 13.11 -20.70
C SER A 49 -6.94 12.72 -20.12
N LYS A 50 -6.17 13.70 -19.66
CA LYS A 50 -4.87 13.51 -19.02
C LYS A 50 -4.99 13.87 -17.54
N ALA A 51 -4.52 12.97 -16.68
CA ALA A 51 -4.42 13.25 -15.25
C ALA A 51 -3.65 14.56 -15.02
N LYS A 52 -4.20 15.43 -14.17
CA LYS A 52 -3.63 16.74 -13.86
C LYS A 52 -3.12 16.78 -12.44
N THR A 53 -1.94 17.34 -12.27
CA THR A 53 -1.42 17.69 -10.96
C THR A 53 -2.04 19.00 -10.47
N LEU A 54 -2.09 19.19 -9.14
CA LEU A 54 -2.55 20.45 -8.55
C LEU A 54 -1.75 21.66 -9.04
N ARG A 55 -0.45 21.47 -9.28
CA ARG A 55 0.43 22.51 -9.82
C ARG A 55 0.02 22.95 -11.22
N GLU A 56 -0.35 22.01 -12.10
CA GLU A 56 -0.81 22.32 -13.45
C GLU A 56 -2.15 23.05 -13.42
N ILE A 57 -3.09 22.58 -12.59
CA ILE A 57 -4.39 23.25 -12.41
C ILE A 57 -4.18 24.68 -11.91
N ARG A 58 -3.33 24.88 -10.91
CA ARG A 58 -2.99 26.21 -10.38
C ARG A 58 -2.46 27.15 -11.46
N ARG A 59 -1.51 26.66 -12.27
CA ARG A 59 -0.93 27.41 -13.40
C ARG A 59 -2.01 27.80 -14.41
N ASP A 60 -2.86 26.85 -14.79
CA ASP A 60 -3.83 27.04 -15.85
C ASP A 60 -4.96 27.98 -15.39
N MET A 61 -5.43 27.88 -14.14
CA MET A 61 -6.37 28.84 -13.54
C MET A 61 -5.78 30.25 -13.47
N HIS A 62 -4.50 30.38 -13.08
CA HIS A 62 -3.83 31.68 -13.02
C HIS A 62 -3.75 32.35 -14.38
N LYS A 63 -3.39 31.58 -15.41
CA LYS A 63 -3.34 32.04 -16.80
C LYS A 63 -4.69 32.56 -17.29
N GLN A 64 -5.79 31.87 -16.99
CA GLN A 64 -7.13 32.34 -17.37
C GLN A 64 -7.50 33.64 -16.65
N ARG A 65 -7.17 33.78 -15.36
CA ARG A 65 -7.40 35.01 -14.59
C ARG A 65 -6.56 36.17 -15.11
N GLU A 66 -5.31 35.93 -15.47
CA GLU A 66 -4.41 36.91 -16.08
C GLU A 66 -4.99 37.44 -17.40
N TRP A 67 -5.35 36.56 -18.33
CA TRP A 67 -5.96 36.95 -19.60
C TRP A 67 -7.28 37.69 -19.43
N ARG A 68 -8.12 37.27 -18.48
CA ARG A 68 -9.34 38.01 -18.14
C ARG A 68 -9.03 39.43 -17.69
N ASN A 69 -8.07 39.61 -16.79
CA ASN A 69 -7.65 40.93 -16.31
C ASN A 69 -7.04 41.80 -17.42
N GLU A 70 -6.35 41.21 -18.41
CA GLU A 70 -5.87 41.91 -19.60
C GLU A 70 -7.05 42.39 -20.48
N LEU A 71 -8.06 41.54 -20.69
CA LEU A 71 -9.25 41.88 -21.46
C LEU A 71 -10.12 42.92 -20.77
N ASP A 72 -10.27 42.87 -19.44
CA ASP A 72 -11.01 43.87 -18.67
C ASP A 72 -10.38 45.26 -18.78
N ARG A 73 -9.04 45.32 -18.93
CA ARG A 73 -8.27 46.56 -19.16
C ARG A 73 -8.19 46.97 -20.64
N MET A 74 -8.74 46.19 -21.56
CA MET A 74 -8.71 46.49 -22.99
C MET A 74 -9.45 47.79 -23.29
N LYS A 75 -8.82 48.67 -24.09
CA LYS A 75 -9.45 49.89 -24.58
C LYS A 75 -10.60 49.53 -25.53
N ILE A 76 -11.82 49.92 -25.17
CA ILE A 76 -13.07 49.55 -25.89
C ILE A 76 -13.49 50.52 -26.98
N SER A 77 -12.95 51.74 -26.98
CA SER A 77 -13.18 52.70 -28.04
C SER A 77 -12.07 53.71 -28.15
N ASN A 78 -11.87 54.23 -29.36
CA ASN A 78 -10.97 55.33 -29.63
C ASN A 78 -11.40 56.11 -30.87
N VAL A 79 -11.04 57.39 -30.93
CA VAL A 79 -11.13 58.17 -32.17
C VAL A 79 -9.73 58.27 -32.77
N VAL A 80 -9.60 57.94 -34.05
CA VAL A 80 -8.36 58.10 -34.82
C VAL A 80 -8.71 58.92 -36.05
N GLY A 81 -8.30 60.19 -36.06
CA GLY A 81 -8.69 61.14 -37.09
C GLY A 81 -10.21 61.29 -37.18
N CYS A 82 -10.77 61.06 -38.37
CA CYS A 82 -12.21 61.04 -38.61
C CYS A 82 -12.91 59.72 -38.29
N LEU A 83 -12.19 58.67 -37.88
CA LEU A 83 -12.74 57.33 -37.62
C LEU A 83 -12.98 57.08 -36.13
N TYR A 84 -14.13 56.52 -35.79
CA TYR A 84 -14.42 55.96 -34.47
C TYR A 84 -14.23 54.44 -34.50
N ILE A 85 -13.29 53.95 -33.71
CA ILE A 85 -12.97 52.54 -33.58
C ILE A 85 -13.68 52.01 -32.33
N ASP A 86 -14.56 51.02 -32.53
CA ASP A 86 -15.26 50.31 -31.46
C ASP A 86 -14.75 48.87 -31.35
N SER A 87 -14.18 48.51 -30.21
CA SER A 87 -13.68 47.16 -29.92
C SER A 87 -14.47 46.49 -28.78
N LYS A 88 -15.63 47.05 -28.41
CA LYS A 88 -16.50 46.49 -27.37
C LYS A 88 -16.98 45.09 -27.73
N SER A 89 -17.33 44.84 -29.00
CA SER A 89 -17.73 43.52 -29.50
C SER A 89 -16.61 42.49 -29.33
N LEU A 90 -15.39 42.83 -29.77
CA LEU A 90 -14.20 41.97 -29.60
C LEU A 90 -13.99 41.58 -28.14
N ARG A 91 -14.09 42.54 -27.20
CA ARG A 91 -13.96 42.25 -25.77
C ARG A 91 -15.03 41.27 -25.30
N ASN A 92 -16.28 41.53 -25.70
CA ASN A 92 -17.43 40.75 -25.28
C ASN A 92 -17.42 39.33 -25.86
N ASP A 93 -16.74 39.11 -26.99
CA ASP A 93 -16.54 37.79 -27.58
C ASP A 93 -15.41 37.01 -26.90
N LEU A 94 -14.36 37.69 -26.44
CA LEU A 94 -13.19 37.05 -25.80
C LEU A 94 -13.36 36.79 -24.30
N LEU A 95 -14.04 37.67 -23.57
CA LEU A 95 -14.25 37.52 -22.12
C LEU A 95 -14.93 36.19 -21.73
N PRO A 96 -15.98 35.71 -22.44
CA PRO A 96 -16.61 34.43 -22.15
C PRO A 96 -15.67 33.24 -22.29
N ILE A 97 -14.67 33.29 -23.17
CA ILE A 97 -13.69 32.20 -23.37
C ILE A 97 -12.92 31.98 -22.06
N THR A 98 -12.29 33.04 -21.54
CA THR A 98 -11.51 32.96 -20.29
C THR A 98 -12.38 32.59 -19.09
N SER A 99 -13.58 33.17 -18.99
CA SER A 99 -14.49 32.95 -17.85
C SER A 99 -15.04 31.53 -17.83
N SER A 100 -15.55 31.04 -18.96
CA SER A 100 -16.11 29.69 -19.05
C SER A 100 -15.04 28.60 -18.89
N THR A 101 -13.84 28.80 -19.42
CA THR A 101 -12.71 27.90 -19.19
C THR A 101 -12.32 27.87 -17.71
N LEU A 102 -12.21 29.04 -17.07
CA LEU A 102 -11.88 29.12 -15.64
C LEU A 102 -12.93 28.40 -14.79
N ASP A 103 -14.22 28.58 -15.08
CA ASP A 103 -15.31 27.91 -14.36
C ASP A 103 -15.29 26.38 -14.54
N ARG A 104 -14.94 25.90 -15.74
CA ARG A 104 -14.73 24.45 -15.98
C ARG A 104 -13.54 23.90 -15.20
N ILE A 105 -12.43 24.63 -15.14
CA ILE A 105 -11.25 24.19 -14.36
C ILE A 105 -11.53 24.23 -12.85
N LYS A 106 -12.28 25.24 -12.36
CA LYS A 106 -12.76 25.30 -10.96
C LYS A 106 -13.62 24.09 -10.62
N LEU A 107 -14.54 23.70 -11.51
CA LEU A 107 -15.39 22.53 -11.29
C LEU A 107 -14.58 21.23 -11.26
N LEU A 108 -13.60 21.10 -12.16
CA LEU A 108 -12.64 19.98 -12.12
C LEU A 108 -11.91 19.92 -10.77
N LEU A 109 -11.36 21.04 -10.31
CA LEU A 109 -10.67 21.11 -9.02
C LEU A 109 -11.60 20.75 -7.87
N LEU A 110 -12.85 21.23 -7.89
CA LEU A 110 -13.85 20.90 -6.85
C LEU A 110 -14.11 19.40 -6.77
N ASN A 111 -14.33 18.74 -7.91
CA ASN A 111 -14.53 17.29 -7.95
C ASN A 111 -13.28 16.54 -7.47
N MET A 112 -12.10 16.92 -7.95
CA MET A 112 -10.85 16.32 -7.49
C MET A 112 -10.64 16.52 -5.99
N SER A 113 -11.00 17.68 -5.44
CA SER A 113 -10.84 17.98 -4.01
C SER A 113 -11.74 17.06 -3.18
N ARG A 114 -13.01 16.90 -3.59
CA ARG A 114 -13.95 15.98 -2.95
C ARG A 114 -13.44 14.54 -2.97
N ASP A 115 -13.09 14.03 -4.15
CA ASP A 115 -12.69 12.63 -4.32
C ASP A 115 -11.42 12.34 -3.52
N THR A 116 -10.42 13.24 -3.59
CA THR A 116 -9.18 13.11 -2.81
C THR A 116 -9.45 13.21 -1.31
N CYS A 117 -10.31 14.13 -0.87
CA CYS A 117 -10.67 14.28 0.54
C CYS A 117 -11.30 13.00 1.10
N LEU A 118 -12.25 12.40 0.38
CA LEU A 118 -12.91 11.17 0.80
C LEU A 118 -11.91 10.01 0.89
N GLN A 119 -11.05 9.87 -0.13
CA GLN A 119 -10.04 8.82 -0.15
C GLN A 119 -9.05 8.93 1.01
N VAL A 120 -8.51 10.13 1.25
CA VAL A 120 -7.54 10.36 2.33
C VAL A 120 -8.20 10.21 3.71
N LEU A 121 -9.46 10.64 3.85
CA LEU A 121 -10.22 10.46 5.08
C LEU A 121 -10.43 8.98 5.42
N GLU A 122 -10.83 8.17 4.44
CA GLU A 122 -11.04 6.73 4.61
C GLU A 122 -9.73 5.98 4.98
N ASP A 123 -8.62 6.29 4.29
CA ASP A 123 -7.31 5.74 4.62
C ASP A 123 -6.88 6.15 6.04
N THR A 124 -7.07 7.41 6.42
CA THR A 124 -6.72 7.92 7.75
C THR A 124 -7.54 7.24 8.85
N HIS A 125 -8.85 7.08 8.66
CA HIS A 125 -9.72 6.35 9.60
C HIS A 125 -9.31 4.88 9.74
N SER A 126 -8.97 4.21 8.64
CA SER A 126 -8.51 2.81 8.68
C SER A 126 -7.23 2.67 9.51
N ARG A 127 -6.28 3.61 9.37
CA ARG A 127 -5.06 3.65 10.18
C ARG A 127 -5.33 3.93 11.65
N ILE A 128 -6.26 4.84 11.96
CA ILE A 128 -6.68 5.11 13.33
C ILE A 128 -7.24 3.85 13.98
N ALA A 129 -8.12 3.12 13.28
CA ALA A 129 -8.70 1.88 13.80
C ALA A 129 -7.64 0.82 14.13
N LEU A 130 -6.63 0.66 13.26
CA LEU A 130 -5.49 -0.22 13.53
C LEU A 130 -4.71 0.21 14.77
N LEU A 131 -4.46 1.51 14.92
CA LEU A 131 -3.77 2.04 16.09
C LEU A 131 -4.59 1.83 17.36
N GLN A 132 -5.92 1.91 17.32
CA GLN A 132 -6.81 1.76 18.47
C GLN A 132 -7.03 0.32 18.95
N ALA A 133 -6.55 -0.71 18.22
CA ALA A 133 -6.79 -2.11 18.56
C ALA A 133 -6.24 -2.53 19.95
N ARG A 134 -5.10 -1.96 20.38
CA ARG A 134 -4.51 -2.13 21.73
C ARG A 134 -4.49 -3.60 22.23
N PRO A 135 -3.91 -4.54 21.48
CA PRO A 135 -3.99 -5.96 21.82
C PRO A 135 -3.18 -6.33 23.06
N VAL A 136 -3.69 -7.29 23.83
CA VAL A 136 -3.09 -7.75 25.11
C VAL A 136 -2.42 -9.11 25.01
N MET A 137 -2.73 -9.89 23.98
CA MET A 137 -2.09 -11.17 23.71
C MET A 137 -0.70 -10.94 23.12
N LEU A 138 0.29 -11.77 23.51
CA LEU A 138 1.69 -11.58 23.11
C LEU A 138 1.85 -11.46 21.59
N ASP A 139 1.33 -12.43 20.82
CA ASP A 139 1.49 -12.45 19.35
C ASP A 139 0.89 -11.21 18.68
N GLU A 140 -0.32 -10.83 19.12
CA GLU A 140 -1.01 -9.65 18.62
C GLU A 140 -0.29 -8.36 19.04
N PHE A 141 0.29 -8.33 20.24
CA PHE A 141 1.10 -7.22 20.74
C PHE A 141 2.39 -7.05 19.93
N MET A 142 3.08 -8.14 19.59
CA MET A 142 4.27 -8.08 18.75
C MET A 142 3.93 -7.59 17.34
N THR A 143 2.83 -8.10 16.77
CA THR A 143 2.28 -7.61 15.49
C THR A 143 1.94 -6.13 15.56
N TYR A 144 1.34 -5.68 16.67
CA TYR A 144 1.00 -4.29 16.91
C TYR A 144 2.25 -3.39 16.97
N GLN A 145 3.32 -3.83 17.65
CA GLN A 145 4.57 -3.08 17.74
C GLN A 145 5.19 -2.83 16.37
N VAL A 146 5.22 -3.86 15.50
CA VAL A 146 5.71 -3.74 14.12
C VAL A 146 4.82 -2.80 13.30
N MET A 147 3.50 -2.98 13.38
CA MET A 147 2.53 -2.13 12.68
C MET A 147 2.65 -0.66 13.12
N HIS A 148 2.77 -0.41 14.43
CA HIS A 148 2.95 0.93 14.98
C HIS A 148 4.19 1.62 14.42
N ALA A 149 5.34 0.92 14.39
CA ALA A 149 6.57 1.44 13.80
C ALA A 149 6.38 1.82 12.32
N GLN A 150 5.68 0.98 11.54
CA GLN A 150 5.36 1.29 10.14
C GLN A 150 4.48 2.55 10.02
N GLN A 151 3.50 2.75 10.91
CA GLN A 151 2.67 3.97 10.90
C GLN A 151 3.45 5.21 11.31
N VAL A 152 4.42 5.09 12.23
CA VAL A 152 5.32 6.19 12.61
C VAL A 152 6.14 6.64 11.39
N GLU A 153 6.70 5.71 10.63
CA GLU A 153 7.44 6.03 9.39
C GLU A 153 6.53 6.63 8.31
N ALA A 154 5.30 6.13 8.18
CA ALA A 154 4.32 6.65 7.23
C ALA A 154 3.74 8.03 7.62
N LYS A 155 3.93 8.48 8.86
CA LYS A 155 3.32 9.70 9.42
C LYS A 155 3.44 10.92 8.51
N LYS A 156 4.65 11.17 7.98
CA LYS A 156 4.91 12.33 7.13
C LYS A 156 4.10 12.28 5.84
N ALA A 157 3.97 11.11 5.22
CA ALA A 157 3.24 10.94 3.97
C ALA A 157 1.72 11.13 4.19
N VAL A 158 1.17 10.57 5.27
CA VAL A 158 -0.25 10.71 5.63
C VAL A 158 -0.61 12.18 5.86
N LEU A 159 0.19 12.92 6.65
CA LEU A 159 -0.05 14.33 6.91
C LEU A 159 0.14 15.20 5.66
N ALA A 160 1.08 14.85 4.77
CA ALA A 160 1.25 15.54 3.50
C ALA A 160 0.04 15.35 2.57
N ALA A 161 -0.58 14.17 2.57
CA ALA A 161 -1.80 13.93 1.79
C ALA A 161 -2.98 14.77 2.31
N ALA A 162 -3.16 14.87 3.64
CA ALA A 162 -4.17 15.74 4.22
C ALA A 162 -3.92 17.23 3.88
N SER A 163 -2.67 17.68 4.00
CA SER A 163 -2.27 19.05 3.63
C SER A 163 -2.46 19.34 2.13
N GLN A 164 -2.33 18.35 1.25
CA GLN A 164 -2.62 18.53 -0.17
C GLN A 164 -4.11 18.81 -0.40
N VAL A 165 -5.00 18.21 0.38
CA VAL A 165 -6.45 18.49 0.32
C VAL A 165 -6.73 19.91 0.81
N ASP A 166 -6.07 20.37 1.88
CA ASP A 166 -6.12 21.77 2.32
C ASP A 166 -5.75 22.74 1.18
N ASP A 167 -4.62 22.50 0.51
CA ASP A 167 -4.15 23.31 -0.61
C ASP A 167 -5.16 23.40 -1.77
N MET A 168 -5.96 22.34 -1.99
CA MET A 168 -6.99 22.30 -3.04
C MET A 168 -8.19 23.17 -2.66
N TYR A 169 -8.68 23.04 -1.42
CA TYR A 169 -9.80 23.86 -0.93
C TYR A 169 -9.42 25.33 -0.77
N ASP A 170 -8.20 25.64 -0.33
CA ASP A 170 -7.68 27.00 -0.28
C ASP A 170 -7.62 27.64 -1.66
N MET A 171 -7.27 26.85 -2.70
CA MET A 171 -7.29 27.33 -4.07
C MET A 171 -8.70 27.59 -4.58
N LEU A 172 -9.68 26.73 -4.25
CA LEU A 172 -11.09 27.00 -4.58
C LEU A 172 -11.56 28.32 -3.94
N SER A 173 -11.21 28.54 -2.67
CA SER A 173 -11.49 29.77 -1.93
C SER A 173 -10.83 31.00 -2.57
N ALA A 174 -9.55 30.92 -2.93
CA ALA A 174 -8.79 32.00 -3.57
C ALA A 174 -9.34 32.44 -4.94
N TYR A 175 -10.13 31.58 -5.59
CA TYR A 175 -10.83 31.86 -6.84
C TYR A 175 -12.34 32.02 -6.66
N GLU A 176 -12.80 32.20 -5.43
CA GLU A 176 -14.20 32.47 -5.04
C GLU A 176 -15.17 31.36 -5.50
N GLN A 177 -14.68 30.13 -5.64
CA GLN A 177 -15.51 28.98 -5.95
C GLN A 177 -16.28 28.55 -4.69
N LYS A 178 -17.61 28.52 -4.79
CA LYS A 178 -18.45 28.02 -3.69
C LYS A 178 -18.26 26.52 -3.55
N VAL A 179 -17.84 26.11 -2.37
CA VAL A 179 -17.74 24.71 -1.95
C VAL A 179 -19.04 24.31 -1.27
N PRO A 180 -19.70 23.20 -1.68
CA PRO A 180 -20.88 22.69 -0.98
C PRO A 180 -20.62 22.40 0.50
N THR A 181 -21.60 22.64 1.36
CA THR A 181 -21.48 22.42 2.81
C THR A 181 -21.09 20.98 3.16
N GLY A 182 -21.61 19.97 2.45
CA GLY A 182 -21.24 18.57 2.69
C GLY A 182 -19.75 18.29 2.44
N ASP A 183 -19.16 18.95 1.45
CA ASP A 183 -17.73 18.82 1.16
C ASP A 183 -16.88 19.54 2.22
N GLN A 184 -17.35 20.69 2.73
CA GLN A 184 -16.68 21.41 3.83
C GLN A 184 -16.65 20.58 5.11
N VAL A 185 -17.77 19.93 5.46
CA VAL A 185 -17.83 19.04 6.62
C VAL A 185 -16.83 17.90 6.47
N LYS A 186 -16.73 17.27 5.28
CA LYS A 186 -15.75 16.19 5.05
C LYS A 186 -14.30 16.66 5.12
N HIS A 187 -14.05 17.90 4.71
CA HIS A 187 -12.72 18.51 4.84
C HIS A 187 -12.37 18.76 6.31
N ASP A 188 -13.30 19.23 7.12
CA ASP A 188 -13.12 19.40 8.57
C ASP A 188 -12.94 18.03 9.26
N ASP A 189 -13.73 17.02 8.90
CA ASP A 189 -13.59 15.63 9.37
C ASP A 189 -12.16 15.11 9.09
N LEU A 190 -11.59 15.41 7.91
CA LEU A 190 -10.22 15.01 7.56
C LEU A 190 -9.18 15.70 8.42
N ARG A 191 -9.35 16.98 8.74
CA ARG A 191 -8.44 17.70 9.64
C ARG A 191 -8.50 17.13 11.06
N GLU A 192 -9.69 16.79 11.54
CA GLU A 192 -9.87 16.13 12.83
C GLU A 192 -9.21 14.75 12.84
N ALA A 193 -9.47 13.92 11.83
CA ALA A 193 -8.87 12.59 11.67
C ALA A 193 -7.34 12.67 11.59
N ALA A 194 -6.77 13.63 10.85
CA ALA A 194 -5.32 13.79 10.77
C ALA A 194 -4.70 14.12 12.14
N ASN A 195 -5.37 14.95 12.96
CA ASN A 195 -4.94 15.24 14.32
C ASN A 195 -5.08 14.02 15.23
N GLN A 196 -6.21 13.31 15.14
CA GLN A 196 -6.45 12.09 15.89
C GLN A 196 -5.41 11.01 15.58
N PHE A 197 -5.05 10.82 14.31
CA PHE A 197 -4.00 9.90 13.91
C PHE A 197 -2.66 10.21 14.61
N VAL A 198 -2.28 11.48 14.73
CA VAL A 198 -1.07 11.87 15.47
C VAL A 198 -1.19 11.57 16.96
N GLN A 199 -2.37 11.79 17.55
CA GLN A 199 -2.62 11.45 18.95
C GLN A 199 -2.54 9.94 19.18
N GLU A 200 -3.13 9.13 18.31
CA GLU A 200 -3.12 7.67 18.39
C GLU A 200 -1.73 7.06 18.18
N LEU A 201 -0.86 7.71 17.40
CA LEU A 201 0.55 7.34 17.33
C LEU A 201 1.27 7.56 18.66
N SER A 202 0.99 8.67 19.36
CA SER A 202 1.55 8.94 20.68
C SER A 202 1.02 7.95 21.71
N ALA A 203 -0.30 7.77 21.75
CA ALA A 203 -0.96 6.82 22.66
C ALA A 203 -0.50 5.38 22.40
N GLY A 204 -0.27 4.99 21.14
CA GLY A 204 0.27 3.68 20.80
C GLY A 204 1.70 3.47 21.30
N LYS A 205 2.53 4.52 21.28
CA LYS A 205 3.88 4.47 21.83
C LYS A 205 3.86 4.31 23.35
N GLU A 206 2.98 5.04 24.03
CA GLU A 206 2.76 4.93 25.48
C GLU A 206 2.26 3.53 25.84
N PHE A 207 1.26 3.03 25.12
CA PHE A 207 0.74 1.67 25.28
C PHE A 207 1.84 0.60 25.16
N ILE A 208 2.69 0.68 24.13
CA ILE A 208 3.80 -0.25 23.96
C ILE A 208 4.77 -0.15 25.14
N ALA A 209 5.12 1.06 25.58
CA ALA A 209 6.04 1.26 26.70
C ALA A 209 5.49 0.69 28.01
N ASP A 210 4.21 0.95 28.31
CA ASP A 210 3.54 0.53 29.54
C ASP A 210 3.38 -1.00 29.63
N ASN A 211 3.20 -1.67 28.49
CA ASN A 211 2.98 -3.12 28.44
C ASN A 211 4.26 -3.93 28.14
N LYS A 212 5.35 -3.28 27.70
CA LYS A 212 6.59 -3.95 27.28
C LYS A 212 7.10 -4.95 28.32
N HIS A 213 7.17 -4.53 29.59
CA HIS A 213 7.68 -5.40 30.66
C HIS A 213 6.79 -6.62 30.90
N ALA A 214 5.47 -6.42 31.00
CA ALA A 214 4.54 -7.53 31.20
C ALA A 214 4.60 -8.54 30.04
N GLN A 215 4.71 -8.07 28.79
CA GLN A 215 4.81 -8.94 27.63
C GLN A 215 6.17 -9.68 27.55
N GLN A 216 7.24 -9.04 28.02
CA GLN A 216 8.54 -9.70 28.18
C GLN A 216 8.51 -10.82 29.22
N ASP A 217 7.77 -10.62 30.33
CA ASP A 217 7.59 -11.66 31.34
C ASP A 217 6.78 -12.83 30.78
N THR A 218 5.68 -12.56 30.07
CA THR A 218 4.89 -13.59 29.35
C THR A 218 5.76 -14.39 28.38
N LEU A 219 6.61 -13.72 27.59
CA LEU A 219 7.54 -14.39 26.67
C LEU A 219 8.52 -15.28 27.43
N ALA A 220 9.08 -14.82 28.55
CA ALA A 220 10.00 -15.61 29.37
C ALA A 220 9.32 -16.85 29.97
N GLU A 221 8.06 -16.72 30.41
CA GLU A 221 7.26 -17.85 30.89
C GLU A 221 6.98 -18.86 29.78
N ASN A 222 6.63 -18.40 28.57
CA ASN A 222 6.42 -19.27 27.41
C ASN A 222 7.69 -20.02 26.99
N ILE A 223 8.84 -19.35 26.97
CA ILE A 223 10.14 -19.97 26.68
C ILE A 223 10.49 -21.02 27.74
N LYS A 224 10.20 -20.72 29.02
CA LYS A 224 10.41 -21.67 30.12
C LYS A 224 9.51 -22.90 29.97
N ALA A 225 8.22 -22.71 29.69
CA ALA A 225 7.27 -23.80 29.49
C ALA A 225 7.69 -24.71 28.32
N LEU A 226 8.09 -24.12 27.20
CA LEU A 226 8.62 -24.84 26.04
C LEU A 226 9.85 -25.69 26.41
N ASN A 227 10.78 -25.14 27.17
CA ASN A 227 11.96 -25.89 27.62
C ASN A 227 11.59 -27.02 28.60
N GLU A 228 10.68 -26.79 29.55
CA GLU A 228 10.20 -27.82 30.47
C GLU A 228 9.49 -28.97 29.72
N GLU A 229 8.74 -28.63 28.67
CA GLU A 229 8.08 -29.59 27.79
C GLU A 229 9.08 -30.43 26.99
N LEU A 230 10.10 -29.80 26.41
CA LEU A 230 11.18 -30.52 25.72
C LEU A 230 11.98 -31.43 26.65
N VAL A 231 12.23 -31.02 27.89
CA VAL A 231 12.86 -31.88 28.90
C VAL A 231 11.98 -33.08 29.21
N THR A 232 10.67 -32.86 29.37
CA THR A 232 9.70 -33.93 29.63
C THR A 232 9.63 -34.91 28.46
N LEU A 233 9.66 -34.40 27.23
CA LEU A 233 9.63 -35.21 26.01
C LEU A 233 10.93 -36.01 25.80
N SER A 234 12.09 -35.39 26.01
CA SER A 234 13.37 -36.13 25.97
C SER A 234 13.41 -37.19 27.07
N PHE A 235 12.93 -36.88 28.27
CA PHE A 235 12.83 -37.88 29.34
C PHE A 235 11.88 -39.02 28.96
N SER A 236 10.70 -38.76 28.39
CA SER A 236 9.76 -39.83 28.01
C SER A 236 10.35 -40.76 26.95
N LEU A 237 11.08 -40.23 25.96
CA LEU A 237 11.77 -41.02 24.94
C LEU A 237 12.76 -42.03 25.51
N THR A 238 13.31 -41.79 26.70
CA THR A 238 14.27 -42.69 27.38
C THR A 238 13.61 -43.78 28.24
N GLN A 239 12.28 -43.92 28.21
CA GLN A 239 11.53 -44.81 29.10
C GLN A 239 10.40 -45.54 28.37
N GLY A 240 9.75 -46.47 29.07
CA GLY A 240 8.55 -47.15 28.58
C GLY A 240 8.79 -47.94 27.30
N ASP A 241 7.79 -47.93 26.42
CA ASP A 241 7.78 -48.75 25.20
C ASP A 241 8.85 -48.32 24.19
N TYR A 242 9.34 -47.07 24.23
CA TYR A 242 10.41 -46.58 23.35
C TYR A 242 11.77 -47.26 23.56
N ILE A 243 11.97 -47.94 24.69
CA ILE A 243 13.20 -48.70 25.01
C ILE A 243 12.91 -50.18 25.32
N ASN A 244 11.65 -50.60 25.30
CA ASN A 244 11.25 -51.97 25.58
C ASN A 244 11.31 -52.79 24.29
N ALA A 245 12.26 -53.73 24.21
CA ALA A 245 12.41 -54.57 23.02
C ALA A 245 11.20 -55.47 22.70
N ASP A 246 10.32 -55.68 23.67
CA ASP A 246 9.11 -56.50 23.52
C ASP A 246 7.85 -55.66 23.18
N ALA A 247 7.98 -54.34 23.03
CA ALA A 247 6.87 -53.48 22.65
C ALA A 247 6.45 -53.68 21.19
N ASP A 248 5.19 -53.36 20.89
CA ASP A 248 4.62 -53.46 19.55
C ASP A 248 5.20 -52.35 18.63
N PRO A 249 5.98 -52.71 17.59
CA PRO A 249 6.61 -51.71 16.73
C PRO A 249 5.62 -50.83 15.97
N GLU A 250 4.42 -51.32 15.65
CA GLU A 250 3.41 -50.52 14.95
C GLU A 250 2.94 -49.36 15.84
N GLN A 251 2.59 -49.68 17.09
CA GLN A 251 2.15 -48.70 18.07
C GLN A 251 3.27 -47.71 18.42
N VAL A 252 4.50 -48.19 18.62
CA VAL A 252 5.64 -47.32 18.96
C VAL A 252 5.98 -46.35 17.84
N VAL A 253 5.92 -46.79 16.57
CA VAL A 253 6.12 -45.91 15.41
C VAL A 253 5.03 -44.84 15.36
N ALA A 254 3.76 -45.21 15.50
CA ALA A 254 2.65 -44.26 15.48
C ALA A 254 2.76 -43.21 16.61
N ASP A 255 3.16 -43.62 17.81
CA ASP A 255 3.39 -42.70 18.93
C ASP A 255 4.58 -41.76 18.64
N LEU A 256 5.66 -42.28 18.04
CA LEU A 256 6.83 -41.47 17.66
C LEU A 256 6.52 -40.46 16.54
N ASP A 257 5.64 -40.79 15.60
CA ASP A 257 5.14 -39.83 14.60
C ASP A 257 4.40 -38.66 15.26
N GLY A 258 3.58 -38.95 16.28
CA GLY A 258 2.94 -37.93 17.10
C GLY A 258 3.95 -37.05 17.85
N VAL A 259 4.98 -37.67 18.44
CA VAL A 259 6.08 -36.96 19.11
C VAL A 259 6.85 -36.06 18.14
N MET A 260 7.16 -36.53 16.93
CA MET A 260 7.85 -35.71 15.92
C MET A 260 7.00 -34.51 15.50
N THR A 261 5.70 -34.71 15.27
CA THR A 261 4.77 -33.62 14.95
C THR A 261 4.77 -32.56 16.06
N HIS A 262 4.74 -32.99 17.33
CA HIS A 262 4.81 -32.09 18.47
C HIS A 262 6.13 -31.32 18.56
N ILE A 263 7.26 -31.96 18.26
CA ILE A 263 8.57 -31.30 18.21
C ILE A 263 8.61 -30.24 17.10
N GLU A 264 7.97 -30.48 15.96
CA GLU A 264 7.85 -29.49 14.88
C GLU A 264 7.06 -28.25 15.33
N GLU A 265 5.97 -28.43 16.09
CA GLU A 265 5.20 -27.33 16.68
C GLU A 265 6.05 -26.51 17.67
N LEU A 266 6.78 -27.18 18.57
CA LEU A 266 7.69 -26.53 19.52
C LEU A 266 8.84 -25.80 18.82
N LYS A 267 9.33 -26.36 17.71
CA LYS A 267 10.36 -25.73 16.87
C LYS A 267 9.84 -24.43 16.25
N ALA A 268 8.64 -24.46 15.65
CA ALA A 268 8.01 -23.27 15.09
C ALA A 268 7.76 -22.19 16.17
N ALA A 269 7.33 -22.59 17.37
CA ALA A 269 7.19 -21.69 18.51
C ALA A 269 8.54 -21.06 18.92
N SER A 270 9.61 -21.85 18.95
CA SER A 270 10.96 -21.36 19.28
C SER A 270 11.48 -20.32 18.27
N GLU A 271 11.19 -20.49 16.98
CA GLU A 271 11.55 -19.54 15.94
C GLU A 271 10.77 -18.23 16.11
N THR A 272 9.47 -18.33 16.38
CA THR A 272 8.61 -17.18 16.68
C THR A 272 9.11 -16.41 17.91
N TYR A 273 9.48 -17.11 18.98
CA TYR A 273 10.00 -16.47 20.20
C TYR A 273 11.34 -15.76 19.98
N LYS A 274 12.23 -16.29 19.12
CA LYS A 274 13.47 -15.58 18.74
C LYS A 274 13.18 -14.27 18.03
N GLU A 275 12.18 -14.25 17.14
CA GLU A 275 11.75 -13.02 16.49
C GLU A 275 11.22 -12.00 17.51
N TYR A 276 10.48 -12.47 18.52
CA TYR A 276 9.97 -11.61 19.59
C TYR A 276 11.08 -11.05 20.47
N GLU A 277 12.08 -11.86 20.84
CA GLU A 277 13.25 -11.41 21.58
C GLU A 277 14.00 -10.32 20.82
N ALA A 278 14.16 -10.46 19.49
CA ALA A 278 14.76 -9.45 18.64
C ALA A 278 13.95 -8.13 18.64
N LEU A 279 12.62 -8.20 18.55
CA LEU A 279 11.74 -7.02 18.63
C LEU A 279 11.77 -6.33 19.99
N PHE A 280 12.06 -7.09 21.06
CA PHE A 280 12.28 -6.54 22.39
C PHE A 280 13.70 -6.02 22.64
N GLU A 281 14.60 -6.19 21.67
CA GLU A 281 16.04 -5.88 21.78
C GLU A 281 16.73 -6.69 22.88
N ARG A 282 16.38 -7.97 23.01
CA ARG A 282 16.99 -8.92 23.95
C ARG A 282 17.92 -9.88 23.22
N ASP A 283 18.87 -10.44 23.97
CA ASP A 283 19.68 -11.55 23.48
C ASP A 283 18.80 -12.78 23.21
N ALA A 284 19.07 -13.47 22.11
CA ALA A 284 18.32 -14.67 21.73
C ALA A 284 18.55 -15.78 22.75
N SER A 285 17.45 -16.39 23.21
CA SER A 285 17.48 -17.55 24.08
C SER A 285 18.11 -18.75 23.40
N ASP A 286 18.70 -19.63 24.20
CA ASP A 286 19.23 -20.90 23.71
C ASP A 286 18.10 -21.92 23.57
N PHE A 287 17.89 -22.39 22.34
CA PHE A 287 16.92 -23.42 21.99
C PHE A 287 17.60 -24.69 21.47
N SER A 288 18.88 -24.93 21.84
CA SER A 288 19.62 -26.14 21.44
C SER A 288 18.91 -27.44 21.82
N LEU A 289 18.10 -27.41 22.88
CA LEU A 289 17.33 -28.55 23.35
C LEU A 289 16.32 -29.04 22.30
N VAL A 290 15.73 -28.15 21.50
CA VAL A 290 14.81 -28.52 20.40
C VAL A 290 15.53 -29.46 19.43
N ALA A 291 16.70 -29.04 18.94
CA ALA A 291 17.49 -29.81 17.98
C ALA A 291 18.01 -31.13 18.58
N GLN A 292 18.31 -31.15 19.89
CA GLN A 292 18.72 -32.36 20.58
C GLN A 292 17.58 -33.37 20.68
N THR A 293 16.39 -32.94 21.13
CA THR A 293 15.21 -33.79 21.25
C THR A 293 14.71 -34.27 19.88
N GLU A 294 14.73 -33.41 18.86
CA GLU A 294 14.42 -33.77 17.46
C GLU A 294 15.33 -34.91 16.96
N LYS A 295 16.64 -34.78 17.20
CA LYS A 295 17.61 -35.82 16.81
C LYS A 295 17.39 -37.13 17.56
N GLU A 296 17.07 -37.08 18.85
CA GLU A 296 16.79 -38.26 19.67
C GLU A 296 15.52 -38.98 19.20
N ALA A 297 14.43 -38.24 18.99
CA ALA A 297 13.18 -38.77 18.49
C ALA A 297 13.35 -39.38 17.09
N ALA A 298 14.03 -38.69 16.17
CA ALA A 298 14.28 -39.19 14.82
C ALA A 298 15.12 -40.48 14.82
N ALA A 299 16.12 -40.59 15.69
CA ALA A 299 16.93 -41.81 15.81
C ALA A 299 16.08 -42.99 16.31
N LYS A 300 15.22 -42.77 17.31
CA LYS A 300 14.29 -43.79 17.83
C LYS A 300 13.25 -44.18 16.79
N HIS A 301 12.65 -43.20 16.12
CA HIS A 301 11.69 -43.44 15.05
C HIS A 301 12.32 -44.26 13.94
N HIS A 302 13.54 -43.92 13.50
CA HIS A 302 14.23 -44.69 12.47
C HIS A 302 14.50 -46.15 12.89
N LEU A 303 14.90 -46.38 14.15
CA LEU A 303 15.11 -47.71 14.69
C LEU A 303 13.80 -48.53 14.70
N TRP A 304 12.75 -47.98 15.31
CA TRP A 304 11.46 -48.65 15.44
C TRP A 304 10.76 -48.86 14.10
N LYS A 305 10.87 -47.89 13.19
CA LYS A 305 10.35 -48.01 11.82
C LYS A 305 11.07 -49.11 11.05
N SER A 306 12.39 -49.22 11.22
CA SER A 306 13.16 -50.32 10.61
C SER A 306 12.74 -51.69 11.14
N LEU A 307 12.42 -51.80 12.43
CA LEU A 307 11.91 -53.03 13.04
C LEU A 307 10.51 -53.37 12.53
N TYR A 308 9.60 -52.39 12.52
CA TYR A 308 8.25 -52.54 11.97
C TYR A 308 8.28 -53.01 10.50
N ASP A 309 9.05 -52.31 9.65
CA ASP A 309 9.15 -52.65 8.22
C ASP A 309 9.74 -54.05 8.03
N PHE A 310 10.69 -54.46 8.88
CA PHE A 310 11.23 -55.82 8.86
C PHE A 310 10.20 -56.86 9.28
N MET A 311 9.39 -56.59 10.31
CA MET A 311 8.33 -57.49 10.75
C MET A 311 7.22 -57.65 9.71
N GLU A 312 6.80 -56.55 9.08
CA GLU A 312 5.84 -56.56 7.97
C GLU A 312 6.38 -57.39 6.80
N LYS A 313 7.63 -57.13 6.39
CA LYS A 313 8.29 -57.92 5.33
C LYS A 313 8.45 -59.39 5.71
N SER A 314 8.84 -59.69 6.95
CA SER A 314 8.97 -61.06 7.43
C SER A 314 7.64 -61.79 7.39
N HIS A 315 6.55 -61.13 7.80
CA HIS A 315 5.20 -61.69 7.72
C HIS A 315 4.83 -61.99 6.27
N ASN A 316 5.02 -61.03 5.37
CA ASN A 316 4.76 -61.19 3.94
C ASN A 316 5.57 -62.34 3.34
N TRP A 317 6.86 -62.48 3.68
CA TRP A 317 7.69 -63.58 3.20
C TRP A 317 7.23 -64.96 3.67
N THR A 318 6.56 -65.05 4.83
CA THR A 318 6.15 -66.32 5.43
C THR A 318 4.70 -66.69 5.15
N GLU A 319 3.81 -65.71 4.99
CA GLU A 319 2.36 -65.91 4.94
C GLU A 319 1.76 -65.60 3.55
N ASP A 320 2.43 -64.81 2.70
CA ASP A 320 1.91 -64.49 1.36
C ASP A 320 2.06 -65.65 0.36
N ALA A 321 1.21 -65.63 -0.67
CA ALA A 321 1.25 -66.60 -1.75
C ALA A 321 2.57 -66.54 -2.53
N ILE A 322 3.20 -67.70 -2.71
CA ILE A 322 4.45 -67.86 -3.46
C ILE A 322 4.29 -67.50 -4.96
N LEU A 323 3.06 -67.55 -5.45
CA LEU A 323 2.70 -67.26 -6.84
C LEU A 323 1.76 -66.06 -6.90
N ASP A 324 1.97 -65.19 -7.90
CA ASP A 324 1.03 -64.10 -8.20
C ASP A 324 -0.25 -64.61 -8.88
N GLU A 325 -1.21 -63.71 -9.15
CA GLU A 325 -2.49 -64.04 -9.79
C GLU A 325 -2.32 -64.63 -11.21
N ASP A 326 -1.17 -64.41 -11.85
CA ASP A 326 -0.79 -64.93 -13.17
C ASP A 326 0.01 -66.25 -13.09
N GLY A 327 0.25 -66.78 -11.89
CA GLY A 327 1.00 -68.02 -11.64
C GLY A 327 2.51 -67.89 -11.78
N LYS A 328 3.07 -66.67 -11.76
CA LYS A 328 4.53 -66.42 -11.72
C LYS A 328 5.00 -66.35 -10.28
N VAL A 329 6.27 -66.66 -10.06
CA VAL A 329 6.91 -66.57 -8.73
C VAL A 329 6.90 -65.12 -8.25
N ALA A 330 6.12 -64.86 -7.20
CA ALA A 330 5.99 -63.54 -6.58
C ALA A 330 7.11 -63.27 -5.55
N LEU A 331 7.64 -64.34 -4.93
CA LEU A 331 8.65 -64.26 -3.88
C LEU A 331 9.98 -64.89 -4.34
N SER A 332 11.05 -64.09 -4.43
CA SER A 332 12.39 -64.59 -4.74
C SER A 332 13.22 -64.78 -3.48
N ILE A 333 13.75 -65.99 -3.28
CA ILE A 333 14.62 -66.33 -2.14
C ILE A 333 15.91 -65.49 -2.14
N GLU A 334 16.42 -65.15 -3.32
CA GLU A 334 17.64 -64.33 -3.46
C GLU A 334 17.38 -62.88 -3.02
N GLN A 335 16.19 -62.35 -3.34
CA GLN A 335 15.77 -61.01 -2.89
C GLN A 335 15.54 -60.99 -1.37
N ILE A 336 14.85 -62.00 -0.83
CA ILE A 336 14.63 -62.12 0.62
C ILE A 336 15.97 -62.19 1.37
N ARG A 337 16.94 -62.99 0.88
CA ARG A 337 18.29 -63.05 1.48
C ARG A 337 19.00 -61.70 1.46
N ALA A 338 18.95 -60.99 0.33
CA ALA A 338 19.56 -59.68 0.20
C ALA A 338 18.92 -58.67 1.17
N GLU A 339 17.59 -58.68 1.31
CA GLU A 339 16.88 -57.79 2.24
C GLU A 339 17.19 -58.13 3.71
N VAL A 340 17.21 -59.41 4.08
CA VAL A 340 17.61 -59.83 5.44
C VAL A 340 19.05 -59.41 5.77
N GLU A 341 19.99 -59.57 4.83
CA GLU A 341 21.38 -59.10 5.02
C GLU A 341 21.45 -57.58 5.15
N GLU A 342 20.62 -56.84 4.42
CA GLU A 342 20.53 -55.38 4.50
C GLU A 342 20.02 -54.91 5.87
N TYR A 343 18.90 -55.47 6.36
CA TYR A 343 18.37 -55.13 7.68
C TYR A 343 19.32 -55.55 8.80
N SER A 344 19.98 -56.70 8.68
CA SER A 344 21.04 -57.13 9.61
C SER A 344 22.20 -56.13 9.65
N SER A 345 22.70 -55.69 8.49
CA SER A 345 23.76 -54.68 8.38
C SER A 345 23.35 -53.32 8.96
N ARG A 346 22.09 -52.92 8.82
CA ARG A 346 21.54 -51.69 9.41
C ARG A 346 21.42 -51.80 10.93
N ALA A 347 20.93 -52.91 11.46
CA ALA A 347 20.82 -53.15 12.89
C ALA A 347 22.18 -53.15 13.61
N TYR A 348 23.25 -53.57 12.94
CA TYR A 348 24.62 -53.52 13.48
C TYR A 348 25.29 -52.12 13.41
N LYS A 349 24.70 -51.17 12.67
CA LYS A 349 25.25 -49.81 12.47
C LYS A 349 24.54 -48.74 13.31
N LEU A 350 23.36 -49.06 13.86
CA LEU A 350 22.64 -48.28 14.86
C LEU A 350 23.21 -48.57 16.25
#